data_AF-A0A842VJW1-F1
#
_entry.id   AF-A0A842VJW1-F1
#
_cell.length_a   1.000
_cell.length_b   1.000
_cell.length_c   1.000
_cell.angle_alpha   90.00
_cell.angle_beta   90.00
_cell.angle_gamma   90.00
#
_symmetry.space_group_name_H-M   'P 1'
#
loop_
_entity.id
_entity.type
_entity.pdbx_description
1 polymer ?
#
loop_
_entity_poly.entity_id
_entity_poly.type
_entity_poly.pdbx_seq_one_letter_code
_entity_poly.pdbx_strand_id
1 'polypeptide(L)' 'MEYAMYEPEVFPGLIYRMQTPKTVFLIFSTGRIVCTGAKQKAIVREAVIKLNRQVRELDIAKKELGTAEYQDITFI' A
#
# COMPACT_ATOMS: atom_id res chain seq x y z
N MET A 1 -11.09 -2.68 -5.08
CA MET A 1 -9.89 -3.40 -4.59
C MET A 1 -10.32 -4.80 -4.18
N GLU A 2 -10.21 -5.79 -5.08
CA GLU A 2 -10.82 -7.12 -4.92
C GLU A 2 -10.14 -8.02 -3.87
N TYR A 3 -8.84 -7.85 -3.63
CA TYR A 3 -8.06 -8.66 -2.69
C TYR A 3 -7.73 -7.93 -1.38
N ALA A 4 -8.65 -7.11 -0.89
CA ALA A 4 -8.53 -6.40 0.38
C ALA A 4 -9.29 -7.16 1.48
N MET A 5 -8.67 -7.32 2.63
CA MET A 5 -9.25 -7.93 3.83
C MET A 5 -9.07 -6.98 5.01
N TYR A 6 -10.14 -6.73 5.76
CA TYR A 6 -10.10 -5.88 6.95
C TYR A 6 -11.01 -6.48 8.03
N GLU A 7 -10.37 -7.02 9.06
CA GLU A 7 -11.01 -7.61 10.24
C GLU A 7 -10.33 -7.00 11.47
N PRO A 8 -10.72 -5.79 11.92
CA PRO A 8 -9.98 -5.04 12.94
C PRO A 8 -9.88 -5.74 14.30
N GLU A 9 -10.82 -6.64 14.60
CA GLU A 9 -10.77 -7.50 15.79
C GLU A 9 -9.65 -8.55 15.72
N VAL A 10 -9.24 -8.94 14.51
CA VAL A 10 -8.18 -9.93 14.26
C VAL A 10 -6.84 -9.24 13.99
N PHE A 11 -6.84 -8.16 13.21
CA PHE A 11 -5.64 -7.40 12.87
C PHE A 11 -5.98 -5.93 12.57
N PRO A 12 -5.27 -4.94 13.15
CA PRO A 12 -5.66 -3.53 13.08
C PRO A 12 -5.45 -2.85 11.70
N GLY A 13 -4.83 -3.52 10.74
CA GLY A 13 -4.58 -2.97 9.40
C GLY A 13 -5.40 -3.66 8.30
N LEU A 14 -5.73 -2.93 7.24
CA LEU A 14 -6.25 -3.52 6.01
C LEU A 14 -5.11 -4.24 5.29
N ILE A 15 -5.31 -5.52 4.98
CA ILE A 15 -4.38 -6.34 4.21
C ILE A 15 -4.83 -6.30 2.76
N TYR A 16 -4.03 -5.70 1.89
CA TYR A 16 -4.30 -5.68 0.45
C TYR A 16 -3.23 -6.46 -0.32
N ARG A 17 -3.63 -7.51 -1.02
CA ARG A 17 -2.74 -8.35 -1.85
C ARG A 17 -2.81 -7.90 -3.30
N MET A 18 -1.79 -7.20 -3.76
CA MET A 18 -1.68 -6.76 -5.16
C MET A 18 -1.06 -7.88 -6.00
N GLN A 19 -1.74 -8.29 -7.07
CA GLN A 19 -1.25 -9.36 -7.96
C GLN A 19 -0.12 -8.88 -8.88
N THR A 20 -0.17 -7.63 -9.32
CA THR A 20 0.81 -7.04 -10.24
C THR A 20 1.04 -5.57 -9.91
N PRO A 21 2.25 -5.18 -9.48
CA PRO A 21 3.34 -6.06 -9.03
C PRO A 21 2.95 -6.92 -7.83
N LYS A 22 3.52 -8.14 -7.74
CA LYS A 22 3.22 -9.08 -6.64
C LYS A 22 3.74 -8.53 -5.31
N THR A 23 2.85 -7.93 -4.54
CA THR A 23 3.17 -7.24 -3.28
C THR A 23 2.00 -7.32 -2.30
N VAL A 24 2.29 -7.11 -1.02
CA VAL A 24 1.27 -7.02 0.03
C VAL A 24 1.39 -5.67 0.72
N PHE A 25 0.26 -4.98 0.86
CA PHE A 25 0.14 -3.74 1.60
C PHE A 25 -0.58 -3.98 2.92
N LEU A 26 -0.03 -3.43 4.00
CA LEU A 26 -0.71 -3.27 5.28
C LEU A 26 -1.02 -1.78 5.43
N ILE A 27 -2.29 -1.42 5.48
CA ILE A 27 -2.75 -0.03 5.53
C ILE A 27 -3.44 0.20 6.88
N PHE A 28 -2.88 1.07 7.70
CA PHE A 28 -3.40 1.37 9.03
C PHE A 28 -4.33 2.58 8.99
N SER A 29 -5.26 2.67 9.94
CA SER A 29 -6.19 3.80 10.08
C SER A 29 -5.49 5.16 10.25
N THR A 30 -4.24 5.15 10.71
CA THR A 30 -3.38 6.34 10.82
C THR A 30 -2.84 6.85 9.47
N GLY A 31 -3.10 6.14 8.37
CA GLY A 31 -2.56 6.44 7.05
C GLY A 31 -1.14 5.89 6.81
N ARG A 32 -0.54 5.22 7.80
CA ARG A 32 0.74 4.50 7.62
C ARG A 32 0.53 3.29 6.72
N ILE A 33 1.47 3.07 5.80
CA ILE A 33 1.44 1.97 4.84
C ILE A 33 2.75 1.18 4.95
N VAL A 34 2.65 -0.14 5.08
CA VAL A 34 3.77 -1.06 4.93
C VAL A 34 3.60 -1.80 3.61
N CYS A 35 4.64 -1.80 2.77
CA CYS A 35 4.68 -2.54 1.51
C CYS A 35 5.73 -3.65 1.60
N THR A 36 5.34 -4.90 1.36
CA THR A 36 6.23 -6.08 1.41
C THR A 36 6.06 -6.98 0.19
N GLY A 37 6.95 -7.95 0.02
CA GLY A 37 6.95 -8.94 -1.07
C GLY A 37 7.66 -8.47 -2.35
N ALA A 38 8.22 -7.26 -2.37
CA ALA A 38 9.02 -6.74 -3.47
C ALA A 38 10.51 -7.12 -3.32
N LYS A 39 11.12 -7.60 -4.39
CA LYS A 39 12.57 -7.95 -4.42
C LYS A 39 13.48 -6.79 -4.82
N GLN A 40 12.90 -5.69 -5.32
CA GLN A 40 13.64 -4.53 -5.83
C GLN A 40 12.89 -3.25 -5.50
N LYS A 41 13.62 -2.15 -5.26
CA LYS A 41 13.03 -0.83 -4.97
C LYS A 41 12.11 -0.32 -6.10
N ALA A 42 12.42 -0.65 -7.35
CA ALA A 42 11.61 -0.29 -8.51
C ALA A 42 10.18 -0.89 -8.42
N ILE A 43 10.07 -2.14 -7.95
CA ILE A 43 8.79 -2.83 -7.76
C ILE A 43 7.97 -2.15 -6.66
N VAL A 44 8.62 -1.75 -5.56
CA VAL A 44 7.95 -0.98 -4.49
C VAL A 44 7.39 0.32 -5.04
N ARG A 45 8.18 1.05 -5.84
CA ARG A 45 7.76 2.31 -6.46
C ARG A 45 6.53 2.11 -7.35
N GLU A 46 6.56 1.12 -8.23
CA GLU A 46 5.44 0.77 -9.11
C GLU A 46 4.19 0.41 -8.30
N ALA A 47 4.34 -0.43 -7.27
CA ALA A 47 3.25 -0.89 -6.42
C ALA A 47 2.57 0.29 -5.71
N VAL A 48 3.36 1.22 -5.15
CA VAL A 48 2.85 2.40 -4.45
C VAL A 48 2.12 3.35 -5.39
N ILE A 49 2.65 3.56 -6.60
CA ILE A 49 1.96 4.38 -7.64
C ILE A 49 0.62 3.75 -7.99
N LYS A 50 0.59 2.43 -8.21
CA LYS A 50 -0.64 1.71 -8.53
C LYS A 50 -1.66 1.75 -7.39
N LEU A 51 -1.21 1.57 -6.14
CA LEU A 51 -2.06 1.71 -4.96
C LEU A 51 -2.66 3.12 -4.88
N ASN A 52 -1.84 4.16 -5.05
CA ASN A 52 -2.33 5.54 -4.98
C ASN A 52 -3.41 5.82 -6.04
N ARG A 53 -3.21 5.32 -7.26
CA ARG A 53 -4.21 5.42 -8.33
C ARG A 53 -5.54 4.76 -7.92
N GLN A 54 -5.49 3.53 -7.44
CA GLN A 54 -6.69 2.79 -7.02
C GLN A 54 -7.44 3.48 -5.87
N VAL A 55 -6.72 4.01 -4.88
CA VAL A 55 -7.35 4.71 -3.74
C VAL A 55 -8.00 6.03 -4.19
N ARG A 56 -7.41 6.73 -5.16
CA ARG A 56 -8.01 7.95 -5.75
C ARG A 56 -9.23 7.64 -6.62
N GLU A 57 -9.20 6.56 -7.40
CA GLU A 57 -10.35 6.11 -8.21
C GLU A 57 -11.57 5.75 -7.34
N LEU A 58 -11.34 5.43 -6.06
CA LEU A 58 -12.38 5.19 -5.07
C LEU A 58 -12.81 6.45 -4.29
N ASP A 59 -12.28 7.63 -4.64
CA ASP A 59 -12.52 8.92 -3.97
C ASP A 59 -12.14 8.96 -2.47
N ILE A 60 -11.20 8.09 -2.06
CA ILE A 60 -10.77 7.96 -0.66
C ILE A 60 -9.69 8.98 -0.30
N ALA A 61 -8.90 9.45 -1.28
CA ALA A 61 -7.77 10.37 -1.06
C ALA A 61 -7.95 11.69 -1.82
N LYS A 62 -8.01 12.81 -1.08
CA LYS A 62 -8.30 14.16 -1.60
C LYS A 62 -7.09 15.09 -1.77
N LYS A 63 -5.91 14.72 -1.26
CA LYS A 63 -4.66 15.49 -1.45
C LYS A 63 -3.76 14.82 -2.48
N GLU A 64 -3.12 15.62 -3.32
CA GLU A 64 -2.05 15.13 -4.16
C GLU A 64 -0.95 14.52 -3.29
N LEU A 65 -0.43 13.37 -3.74
CA LEU A 65 0.76 12.78 -3.14
C LEU A 65 1.89 13.80 -3.33
N GLY A 66 2.19 14.60 -2.31
CA GLY A 66 3.45 15.35 -2.25
C GLY A 66 4.61 14.37 -2.39
N THR A 67 5.82 14.87 -2.66
CA THR A 67 7.04 14.05 -2.75
C THR A 67 7.07 13.00 -1.63
N ALA A 68 6.75 11.75 -1.97
CA ALA A 68 6.67 10.68 -1.00
C ALA A 68 8.09 10.38 -0.55
N GLU A 69 8.47 10.88 0.62
CA GLU A 69 9.64 10.37 1.31
C GLU A 69 9.33 8.94 1.73
N TYR A 70 9.87 7.99 0.96
CA TYR A 70 9.85 6.58 1.31
C TYR A 70 10.76 6.40 2.54
N GLN A 71 10.19 6.53 3.75
CA GLN A 71 10.93 6.22 4.97
C GLN A 71 11.10 4.70 5.09
N ASP A 72 12.35 4.28 5.19
CA ASP A 72 12.83 2.93 5.50
C ASP A 72 12.35 1.79 4.57
N ILE A 73 13.05 1.62 3.45
CA ILE A 73 13.06 0.36 2.70
C ILE A 73 14.03 -0.59 3.42
N THR A 74 13.53 -1.31 4.42
CA THR A 74 14.27 -2.40 5.07
C THR A 74 14.06 -3.68 4.25
N PHE A 75 15.11 -4.13 3.56
CA PHE A 75 15.17 -5.49 3.04
C PHE A 75 15.59 -6.40 4.19
N ILE A 76 14.63 -7.12 4.75
CA ILE A 76 14.89 -8.33 5.56
C ILE A 76 14.94 -9.54 4.64
#